data_AF-B2CXA0-F1
#
_entry.id   AF-B2CXA0-F1
#
_cell.length_a   1.000
_cell.length_b   1.000
_cell.length_c   1.000
_cell.angle_alpha   90.00
_cell.angle_beta   90.00
_cell.angle_gamma   90.00
#
_symmetry.space_group_name_H-M   'P 1'
#
loop_
_entity.id
_entity.type
_entity.pdbx_description
1 polymer ?
#
loop_
_entity_poly.entity_id
_entity_poly.type
_entity_poly.pdbx_seq_one_letter_code
_entity_poly.pdbx_strand_id
1 'polypeptide(L)'
;MAEMKTDAATLAQEAGNFERISGDLKTQIDQVESTAATLQSQWQGAAGQAAQAAVVRFQEAANKQKAELDEISTNIRQAGV
;
A
#
# COMPACT_ATOMS: atom_id res chain seq x y z
N MET A 1 -35.69 -8.77 6.44
CA MET A 1 -35.15 -7.39 6.55
C MET A 1 -34.04 -7.25 7.61
N ALA A 2 -33.84 -8.22 8.52
CA ALA A 2 -32.72 -8.21 9.47
C ALA A 2 -31.39 -8.69 8.84
N GLU A 3 -31.41 -9.72 7.98
CA GLU A 3 -30.22 -10.20 7.24
C GLU A 3 -29.53 -9.10 6.43
N MET A 4 -30.27 -8.39 5.57
CA MET A 4 -29.70 -7.29 4.76
C MET A 4 -29.08 -6.15 5.58
N LYS A 5 -29.55 -5.90 6.82
CA LYS A 5 -28.94 -4.89 7.71
C LYS A 5 -27.65 -5.39 8.34
N THR A 6 -27.56 -6.68 8.66
CA THR A 6 -26.34 -7.31 9.16
C THR A 6 -25.25 -7.29 8.10
N ASP A 7 -25.58 -7.62 6.84
CA ASP A 7 -24.62 -7.60 5.73
C ASP A 7 -24.05 -6.20 5.47
N ALA A 8 -24.89 -5.15 5.51
CA ALA A 8 -24.44 -3.78 5.33
C ALA A 8 -23.51 -3.30 6.46
N ALA A 9 -23.80 -3.66 7.72
CA ALA A 9 -22.96 -3.31 8.86
C ALA A 9 -21.60 -4.04 8.81
N THR A 10 -21.61 -5.33 8.43
CA THR A 10 -20.37 -6.09 8.23
C THR A 10 -19.55 -5.55 7.07
N LEU A 11 -20.16 -5.20 5.95
CA LEU A 11 -19.47 -4.58 4.81
C LEU A 11 -18.82 -3.25 5.19
N ALA A 12 -19.51 -2.39 5.95
CA ALA A 12 -18.95 -1.12 6.42
C ALA A 12 -17.76 -1.33 7.39
N GLN A 13 -17.82 -2.36 8.24
CA GLN A 13 -16.72 -2.71 9.13
C GLN A 13 -15.50 -3.22 8.35
N GLU A 14 -15.70 -4.12 7.40
CA GLU A 14 -14.63 -4.66 6.56
C GLU A 14 -14.02 -3.59 5.66
N ALA A 15 -14.83 -2.64 5.18
CA ALA A 15 -14.37 -1.44 4.47
C ALA A 15 -13.41 -0.61 5.33
N GLY A 16 -13.80 -0.29 6.57
CA GLY A 16 -12.95 0.45 7.50
C GLY A 16 -11.67 -0.31 7.89
N ASN A 17 -11.74 -1.65 7.94
CA ASN A 17 -10.57 -2.49 8.14
C ASN A 17 -9.62 -2.42 6.95
N PHE A 18 -10.15 -2.52 5.74
CA PHE A 18 -9.36 -2.39 4.51
C PHE A 18 -8.67 -1.03 4.42
N GLU A 19 -9.40 0.07 4.65
CA GLU A 19 -8.83 1.42 4.61
C GLU A 19 -7.64 1.56 5.57
N ARG A 20 -7.78 1.04 6.79
CA ARG A 20 -6.69 1.03 7.79
C ARG A 20 -5.48 0.24 7.30
N ILE A 21 -5.67 -1.01 6.88
CA ILE A 21 -4.59 -1.88 6.40
C ILE A 21 -3.91 -1.26 5.17
N SER A 22 -4.68 -0.66 4.27
CA SER A 22 -4.16 0.02 3.08
C SER A 22 -3.28 1.22 3.45
N GLY A 23 -3.69 2.00 4.47
CA GLY A 23 -2.90 3.12 4.99
C GLY A 23 -1.60 2.66 5.64
N ASP A 24 -1.65 1.57 6.41
CA ASP A 24 -0.47 0.97 7.04
C ASP A 24 0.52 0.46 6.00
N LEU A 25 0.04 -0.25 4.96
CA LEU A 25 0.88 -0.73 3.86
C LEU A 25 1.56 0.41 3.11
N LYS A 26 0.82 1.49 2.82
CA LYS A 26 1.39 2.69 2.17
C LYS A 26 2.47 3.34 3.04
N THR A 27 2.22 3.46 4.34
CA THR A 27 3.19 3.99 5.30
C THR A 27 4.46 3.15 5.35
N GLN A 28 4.34 1.82 5.32
CA GLN A 28 5.48 0.91 5.28
C GLN A 28 6.28 1.06 3.99
N ILE A 29 5.61 1.19 2.84
CA ILE A 29 6.28 1.47 1.56
C ILE A 29 7.07 2.77 1.63
N ASP A 30 6.46 3.84 2.13
CA ASP A 30 7.11 5.16 2.26
C ASP A 30 8.32 5.09 3.20
N GLN A 31 8.24 4.29 4.27
CA GLN A 31 9.36 4.06 5.18
C GLN A 31 10.54 3.34 4.50
N VAL A 32 10.26 2.36 3.64
CA VAL A 32 11.30 1.69 2.85
C VAL A 32 11.94 2.65 1.85
N GLU A 33 11.15 3.44 1.13
CA GLU A 33 11.64 4.45 0.19
C GLU A 33 12.51 5.51 0.88
N SER A 34 12.07 6.01 2.04
CA SER A 34 12.84 6.95 2.87
C SER A 34 14.17 6.35 3.32
N THR A 35 14.14 5.11 3.83
CA THR A 35 15.34 4.40 4.26
C THR A 35 16.32 4.24 3.10
N ALA A 36 15.84 3.82 1.93
CA ALA A 36 16.64 3.69 0.72
C ALA A 36 17.27 5.04 0.32
N ALA A 37 16.52 6.14 0.35
CA ALA A 37 17.02 7.47 0.04
C ALA A 37 18.14 7.92 1.01
N THR A 38 18.00 7.63 2.32
CA THR A 38 19.06 7.97 3.29
C THR A 38 20.35 7.17 3.07
N LEU A 39 20.22 5.90 2.65
CA LEU A 39 21.34 5.00 2.43
C LEU A 39 22.00 5.19 1.06
N GLN A 40 21.33 5.85 0.12
CA GLN A 40 21.82 6.06 -1.25
C GLN A 40 23.21 6.71 -1.28
N SER A 41 23.48 7.64 -0.36
CA SER A 41 24.79 8.30 -0.24
C SER A 41 25.95 7.35 0.12
N GLN A 42 25.63 6.19 0.72
CA GLN A 42 26.60 5.19 1.18
C GLN A 42 26.78 4.05 0.18
N TRP A 43 25.98 4.00 -0.90
CA TRP A 43 26.04 2.94 -1.89
C TRP A 43 27.23 3.13 -2.82
N GLN A 44 28.25 2.30 -2.67
CA GLN A 44 29.45 2.34 -3.50
C GLN A 44 29.81 0.95 -4.04
N GLY A 45 30.48 0.93 -5.20
CA GLY A 45 30.91 -0.30 -5.87
C GLY A 45 29.74 -1.16 -6.39
N ALA A 46 30.03 -2.42 -6.69
CA ALA A 46 29.06 -3.36 -7.25
C ALA A 46 27.86 -3.61 -6.32
N ALA A 47 28.07 -3.59 -5.01
CA ALA A 47 27.00 -3.72 -4.02
C ALA A 47 26.04 -2.51 -4.06
N GLY A 48 26.57 -1.31 -4.24
CA GLY A 48 25.75 -0.10 -4.38
C GLY A 48 24.88 -0.11 -5.65
N GLN A 49 25.44 -0.57 -6.77
CA GLN A 49 24.68 -0.73 -8.02
C GLN A 49 23.55 -1.76 -7.87
N ALA A 50 23.82 -2.88 -7.20
CA ALA A 50 22.80 -3.90 -6.91
C ALA A 50 21.69 -3.35 -6.00
N ALA A 51 22.04 -2.59 -4.96
CA ALA A 51 21.07 -1.94 -4.07
C ALA A 51 20.19 -0.94 -4.84
N GLN A 52 20.79 -0.12 -5.71
CA GLN A 52 20.06 0.84 -6.52
C GLN A 52 19.09 0.15 -7.49
N ALA A 53 19.50 -0.92 -8.14
CA ALA A 53 18.62 -1.72 -9.00
C ALA A 53 17.47 -2.38 -8.21
N ALA A 54 17.74 -2.87 -7.00
CA ALA A 54 16.72 -3.43 -6.12
C ALA A 54 15.69 -2.37 -5.70
N VAL A 55 16.15 -1.16 -5.40
CA VAL A 55 15.26 -0.04 -5.01
C VAL A 55 14.39 0.43 -6.16
N VAL A 56 14.91 0.48 -7.39
CA VAL A 56 14.08 0.76 -8.58
C VAL A 56 12.97 -0.28 -8.73
N ARG A 57 13.30 -1.58 -8.64
CA ARG A 57 12.31 -2.66 -8.71
C ARG A 57 11.28 -2.58 -7.57
N PHE A 58 11.74 -2.23 -6.37
CA PHE A 58 10.85 -2.02 -5.24
C PHE A 58 9.87 -0.88 -5.52
N GLN A 59 10.36 0.25 -6.03
CA GLN A 59 9.53 1.42 -6.31
C GLN A 59 8.47 1.14 -7.41
N GLU A 60 8.84 0.39 -8.44
CA GLU A 60 7.89 -0.07 -9.47
C GLU A 60 6.77 -0.94 -8.88
N ALA A 61 7.11 -1.89 -8.01
CA ALA A 61 6.14 -2.75 -7.33
C ALA A 61 5.28 -1.96 -6.32
N ALA A 62 5.91 -1.07 -5.56
CA ALA A 62 5.27 -0.18 -4.61
C ALA A 62 4.22 0.72 -5.26
N ASN A 63 4.53 1.31 -6.42
CA ASN A 63 3.59 2.16 -7.16
C ASN A 63 2.37 1.36 -7.64
N LYS A 64 2.57 0.14 -8.13
CA LYS A 64 1.46 -0.75 -8.51
C LYS A 64 0.60 -1.10 -7.30
N GLN A 65 1.23 -1.48 -6.19
CA GLN A 65 0.51 -1.81 -4.96
C GLN A 65 -0.30 -0.64 -4.42
N LYS A 66 0.28 0.58 -4.42
CA LYS A 66 -0.41 1.81 -4.03
C LYS A 66 -1.65 2.05 -4.90
N ALA A 67 -1.52 1.92 -6.22
CA ALA A 67 -2.62 2.08 -7.16
C ALA A 67 -3.73 1.05 -6.95
N GLU A 68 -3.39 -0.22 -6.76
CA GLU A 68 -4.36 -1.29 -6.47
C GLU A 68 -5.09 -1.04 -5.14
N LEU A 69 -4.38 -0.62 -4.10
CA LEU A 69 -5.00 -0.26 -2.81
C LEU A 69 -5.96 0.92 -2.93
N ASP A 70 -5.63 1.92 -3.76
CA ASP A 70 -6.52 3.05 -4.06
C ASP A 70 -7.76 2.63 -4.86
N GLU A 71 -7.60 1.75 -5.84
CA GLU A 71 -8.70 1.20 -6.63
C GLU A 71 -9.65 0.40 -5.76
N ILE A 72 -9.14 -0.51 -4.93
CA ILE A 72 -9.96 -1.31 -4.03
C ILE A 72 -10.68 -0.41 -3.01
N SER A 73 -9.98 0.58 -2.44
CA SER A 73 -10.60 1.56 -1.53
C SER A 73 -11.74 2.31 -2.20
N THR A 74 -11.56 2.69 -3.47
CA THR A 74 -12.57 3.38 -4.27
C THR A 74 -13.77 2.46 -4.54
N ASN A 75 -13.53 1.21 -4.95
CA ASN A 75 -14.57 0.23 -5.21
C ASN A 75 -15.39 -0.08 -3.95
N ILE A 76 -14.74 -0.21 -2.79
CA ILE A 76 -15.40 -0.42 -1.50
C ILE A 76 -16.30 0.77 -1.15
N ARG A 77 -15.81 2.00 -1.32
CA ARG A 77 -16.61 3.22 -1.07
C ARG A 77 -17.81 3.32 -2.01
N GLN A 78 -17.65 2.96 -3.28
CA GLN A 78 -18.73 2.96 -4.26
C GLN A 78 -19.76 1.86 -3.99
N ALA A 79 -19.34 0.69 -3.51
CA ALA A 79 -20.24 -0.42 -3.19
C ALA A 79 -21.05 -0.19 -1.90
N GLY A 80 -20.58 0.69 -1.01
CA GLY A 80 -21.20 1.01 0.28
C GLY A 80 -22.23 2.14 0.26
N VAL A 81 -22.51 2.77 -0.90
CA VAL A 81 -23.52 3.83 -1.09
C VAL A 81 -24.63 3.41 -2.05
#